data_AF-A0A3M1PJH6-F1
#
_entry.id   AF-A0A3M1PJH6-F1
#
_cell.length_a   1.000
_cell.length_b   1.000
_cell.length_c   1.000
_cell.angle_alpha   90.00
_cell.angle_beta   90.00
_cell.angle_gamma   90.00
#
_symmetry.space_group_name_H-M   'P 1'
#
loop_
_entity.id
_entity.type
_entity.pdbx_description
1 polymer ?
#
loop_
_entity_poly.entity_id
_entity_poly.type
_entity_poly.pdbx_seq_one_letter_code
_entity_poly.pdbx_strand_id
1 'polypeptide(L)' 'MQSSGPRYNAYGAALYRKFGMRVHKVPVNAGFTCPNRDGTVAVGGCTY' A
#
# COMPACT_ATOMS: atom_id res chain seq x y z
N MET A 1 0.22 23.18 25.97
CA MET A 1 0.97 22.10 25.27
C MET A 1 -0.04 21.31 24.43
N GLN A 2 -0.40 21.83 23.26
CA GLN A 2 -1.41 21.20 22.40
C GLN A 2 -0.70 20.59 21.20
N SER A 3 -0.56 19.27 21.19
CA SER A 3 -0.09 18.53 20.02
C SER A 3 -1.16 18.64 18.95
N SER A 4 -0.82 19.36 17.88
CA SER A 4 -1.60 19.41 16.64
C SER A 4 -1.86 17.96 16.20
N GLY A 5 -3.12 17.62 15.94
CA GLY A 5 -3.50 16.28 15.49
C GLY A 5 -2.74 15.82 14.23
N PRO A 6 -2.88 14.54 13.84
CA PRO A 6 -2.16 13.99 12.70
C PRO A 6 -2.35 14.85 11.45
N ARG A 7 -1.26 15.26 10.79
CA ARG A 7 -1.32 16.11 9.59
C ARG A 7 -1.97 15.42 8.38
N TYR A 8 -2.07 14.09 8.43
CA TYR A 8 -2.65 13.27 7.37
C TYR A 8 -3.54 12.20 7.96
N ASN A 9 -4.57 11.83 7.20
CA ASN A 9 -5.42 10.69 7.50
C ASN A 9 -4.62 9.40 7.26
N ALA A 10 -4.04 8.84 8.32
CA ALA A 10 -3.35 7.57 8.24
C ALA A 10 -4.29 6.50 7.66
N TYR A 11 -3.84 5.81 6.61
CA TYR A 11 -4.65 4.82 5.92
C TYR A 11 -5.14 3.71 6.86
N GLY A 12 -4.30 3.30 7.84
CA GLY A 12 -4.71 2.35 8.87
C GLY A 12 -5.90 2.82 9.71
N ALA A 13 -5.94 4.10 10.08
CA ALA A 13 -7.07 4.68 10.81
C ALA A 13 -8.33 4.78 9.95
N ALA A 14 -8.18 5.03 8.65
CA ALA A 14 -9.31 4.97 7.71
C ALA A 14 -9.86 3.54 7.57
N LEU A 15 -8.99 2.53 7.49
CA LEU A 15 -9.38 1.12 7.42
C LEU A 15 -10.07 0.66 8.70
N TYR A 16 -9.56 1.01 9.88
CA TYR A 16 -10.20 0.66 11.15
C TYR A 16 -11.60 1.26 11.25
N ARG A 17 -11.78 2.53 10.86
CA ARG A 17 -13.10 3.18 10.80
C ARG A 17 -14.06 2.47 9.84
N LYS A 18 -13.57 1.93 8.73
CA LYS A 18 -14.40 1.23 7.73
C LYS A 18 -14.78 -0.19 8.13
N PHE A 19 -13.86 -0.94 8.73
CA PHE A 19 -14.03 -2.37 8.96
C PHE A 19 -14.26 -2.75 10.43
N GLY A 20 -14.12 -1.82 11.37
CA GLY A 20 -14.30 -2.08 12.81
C GLY A 20 -13.22 -2.98 13.44
N MET A 21 -12.19 -3.33 12.68
CA MET A 21 -11.12 -4.24 13.10
C MET A 21 -9.78 -3.83 12.49
N ARG A 22 -8.70 -4.37 13.04
CA ARG A 22 -7.35 -4.16 12.51
C ARG A 22 -7.20 -4.87 11.17
N VAL A 23 -6.88 -4.11 10.13
CA VAL A 23 -6.66 -4.64 8.78
C VAL A 23 -5.16 -4.83 8.53
N HIS A 24 -4.80 -6.00 8.02
CA HIS A 24 -3.42 -6.37 7.67
C HIS A 24 -3.25 -6.44 6.15
N LYS A 25 -2.07 -6.04 5.66
CA LYS A 25 -1.72 -6.22 4.25
C LYS A 25 -1.20 -7.64 4.08
N VAL A 26 -1.79 -8.40 3.16
CA VAL A 26 -1.32 -9.73 2.76
C VAL A 26 -0.65 -9.59 1.39
N PRO A 27 0.65 -9.90 1.26
CA PRO A 27 1.27 -9.96 -0.05
C PRO A 27 0.69 -11.15 -0.83
N VAL A 28 0.22 -10.90 -2.04
CA VAL A 28 -0.29 -11.93 -2.94
C VAL A 28 0.57 -11.94 -4.20
N ASN A 29 1.14 -13.08 -4.54
CA ASN A 29 1.79 -13.28 -5.83
C ASN A 29 0.73 -13.70 -6.84
N ALA A 30 0.42 -12.82 -7.77
CA ALA A 30 -0.59 -13.05 -8.81
C ALA A 30 0.00 -13.61 -10.12
N GLY A 31 1.28 -13.98 -10.15
CA GLY A 31 1.96 -14.51 -11.35
C GLY A 31 2.23 -13.46 -12.44
N PHE A 32 1.91 -12.19 -12.19
CA PHE A 32 2.22 -11.08 -13.09
C PHE A 32 3.60 -10.51 -12.79
N THR A 33 4.28 -10.03 -13.82
CA THR A 33 5.49 -9.21 -13.66
C THR A 33 5.15 -7.73 -13.64
N CYS A 34 6.05 -6.91 -13.11
CA CYS A 34 5.87 -5.46 -13.05
C CYS A 34 5.90 -4.86 -14.47
N PRO A 35 5.00 -3.94 -14.81
CA PRO A 35 5.18 -3.12 -16.00
C PRO A 35 6.30 -2.10 -15.77
N ASN A 36 7.15 -1.90 -16.77
CA ASN A 36 8.05 -0.77 -16.85
C ASN A 36 7.24 0.52 -17.02
N ARG A 37 7.83 1.65 -16.65
CA ARG A 37 7.18 2.98 -16.79
C ARG A 37 6.83 3.33 -18.24
N ASP A 38 7.53 2.73 -19.20
CA ASP A 38 7.29 2.87 -20.64
C ASP A 38 6.19 1.95 -21.19
N GLY A 39 5.59 1.12 -20.32
CA GLY A 39 4.51 0.20 -20.69
C GLY A 39 4.99 -1.17 -21.18
N THR A 40 6.30 -1.42 -21.24
CA THR A 40 6.83 -2.75 -21.53
C THR A 40 6.80 -3.65 -20.30
N VAL A 41 6.86 -4.96 -20.50
CA VAL A 41 6.82 -5.96 -19.43
C VAL A 41 8.23 -6.13 -18.87
N ALA A 42 8.42 -5.89 -17.56
CA ALA A 42 9.73 -6.01 -16.93
C ALA A 42 10.16 -7.48 -16.78
N VAL A 43 11.47 -7.72 -16.85
CA VAL A 43 12.12 -9.02 -16.66
C VAL A 43 13.19 -8.84 -15.59
N GLY A 44 13.19 -9.66 -14.52
CA GLY A 44 14.16 -9.55 -13.41
C GLY A 44 13.57 -9.13 -12.06
N GLY A 45 12.29 -8.73 -12.00
CA GLY A 45 11.57 -8.43 -10.76
C GLY A 45 11.81 -7.02 -10.21
N CYS A 46 11.34 -6.76 -8.98
CA CYS A 46 11.28 -5.42 -8.39
C CYS A 46 12.64 -4.77 -8.04
N THR A 47 13.75 -5.46 -8.29
CA THR A 47 15.12 -4.98 -7.99
C THR A 47 15.84 -4.40 -9.21
N TYR A 48 15.19 -4.41 -10.37
CA TYR A 48 15.70 -3.88 -11.63
C TYR A 48 14.94 -2.60 -12.03
#